data_AF-A0A1Q7BNP9-F1
#
_entry.id   AF-A0A1Q7BNP9-F1
#
_cell.length_a   1.000
_cell.length_b   1.000
_cell.length_c   1.000
_cell.angle_alpha   90.00
_cell.angle_beta   90.00
_cell.angle_gamma   90.00
#
_symmetry.space_group_name_H-M   'P 1'
#
loop_
_entity.id
_entity.type
_entity.pdbx_description
1 polymer ?
#
loop_
_entity_poly.entity_id
_entity_poly.type
_entity_poly.pdbx_seq_one_letter_code
_entity_poly.pdbx_strand_id
1 'polypeptide(L)'
;MNSQRVIEAAVRAAQVCLWQNAPPMHYVADDVTVARLRDLVRSPPIQAALLQSSDTFLVFALRAIELVVSDQSQSDRAIIGRLWDVLDEPHLNQALGIPQNSRISFGPYPRRR
;
A
#
# COMPACT_ATOMS: atom_id res chain seq x y z
N MET A 1 16.98 -14.47 -5.19
CA MET A 1 16.04 -13.33 -5.37
C MET A 1 16.39 -12.27 -4.36
N ASN A 2 16.42 -10.99 -4.73
CA ASN A 2 16.66 -9.91 -3.77
C ASN A 2 15.35 -9.60 -3.04
N SER A 3 15.19 -10.09 -1.81
CA SER A 3 13.99 -9.90 -0.98
C SER A 3 13.58 -8.43 -0.88
N GLN A 4 14.55 -7.53 -0.79
CA GLN A 4 14.31 -6.08 -0.76
C GLN A 4 13.63 -5.55 -2.03
N ARG A 5 14.00 -6.06 -3.22
CA ARG A 5 13.34 -5.67 -4.48
C ARG A 5 11.91 -6.21 -4.56
N VAL A 6 11.66 -7.39 -4.00
CA VAL A 6 10.31 -7.99 -3.92
C VAL A 6 9.41 -7.14 -3.02
N ILE A 7 9.93 -6.71 -1.87
CA ILE A 7 9.20 -5.84 -0.94
C ILE A 7 8.95 -4.47 -1.56
N GLU A 8 9.96 -3.85 -2.18
CA GLU A 8 9.78 -2.56 -2.86
C GLU A 8 8.71 -2.65 -3.96
N ALA A 9 8.76 -3.71 -4.78
CA ALA A 9 7.75 -3.96 -5.81
C ALA A 9 6.35 -4.19 -5.24
N ALA A 10 6.23 -4.90 -4.11
CA ALA A 10 4.96 -5.14 -3.44
C ALA A 10 4.36 -3.84 -2.89
N VAL A 11 5.16 -3.02 -2.20
CA VAL A 11 4.70 -1.72 -1.68
C VAL A 11 4.27 -0.80 -2.82
N ARG A 12 5.03 -0.76 -3.93
CA ARG A 12 4.67 0.01 -5.12
C ARG A 12 3.37 -0.49 -5.77
N ALA A 13 3.19 -1.81 -5.87
CA ALA A 13 1.96 -2.39 -6.40
C ALA A 13 0.74 -2.06 -5.52
N ALA A 14 0.92 -2.02 -4.19
CA ALA A 14 -0.11 -1.62 -3.26
C ALA A 14 -0.50 -0.15 -3.43
N GLN A 15 0.47 0.76 -3.57
CA GLN A 15 0.20 2.17 -3.88
C GLN A 15 -0.59 2.34 -5.18
N VAL A 16 -0.17 1.66 -6.25
CA VAL A 16 -0.87 1.73 -7.55
C VAL A 16 -2.31 1.24 -7.43
N CYS A 17 -2.55 0.13 -6.73
CA CYS A 17 -3.92 -0.37 -6.50
C CYS A 17 -4.77 0.66 -5.74
N LEU A 18 -4.21 1.25 -4.68
CA LEU A 18 -4.92 2.24 -3.87
C LEU A 18 -5.21 3.53 -4.67
N TRP A 19 -4.27 3.96 -5.51
CA TRP A 19 -4.44 5.11 -6.40
C TRP A 19 -5.49 4.87 -7.49
N GLN A 20 -5.65 3.65 -7.99
CA GLN A 20 -6.72 3.32 -8.95
C GLN A 20 -8.12 3.48 -8.34
N ASN A 21 -8.24 3.33 -7.02
CA ASN A 21 -9.47 3.55 -6.27
C ASN A 21 -9.71 5.03 -5.93
N ALA A 22 -8.73 5.92 -6.11
CA ALA A 22 -8.82 7.31 -5.71
C ALA A 22 -9.89 8.12 -6.49
N PRO A 23 -10.63 9.04 -5.82
CA PRO A 23 -11.43 10.05 -6.50
C PRO A 23 -10.53 11.04 -7.26
N PRO A 24 -10.96 11.58 -8.43
CA PRO A 24 -12.28 11.43 -9.06
C PRO A 24 -12.39 10.18 -9.95
N MET A 25 -11.32 9.39 -10.04
CA MET A 25 -11.18 8.35 -11.05
C MET A 25 -11.92 7.06 -10.68
N HIS A 26 -11.97 6.67 -9.38
CA HIS A 26 -12.70 5.49 -8.85
C HIS A 26 -12.81 4.33 -9.85
N TYR A 27 -11.69 3.97 -10.49
CA TYR A 27 -11.71 3.01 -11.59
C TYR A 27 -12.02 1.59 -11.09
N VAL A 28 -11.78 1.36 -9.80
CA VAL A 28 -11.91 0.07 -9.13
C VAL A 28 -12.70 0.28 -7.84
N ALA A 29 -13.71 -0.56 -7.61
CA ALA A 29 -14.51 -0.54 -6.39
C ALA A 29 -13.66 -0.94 -5.15
N ASP A 30 -14.10 -0.50 -3.96
CA ASP A 30 -13.36 -0.67 -2.71
C ASP A 30 -13.11 -2.16 -2.42
N ASP A 31 -14.12 -3.01 -2.62
CA ASP A 31 -14.07 -4.47 -2.44
C ASP A 31 -13.03 -5.13 -3.36
N VAL A 32 -12.99 -4.72 -4.63
CA VAL A 32 -12.03 -5.24 -5.61
C VAL A 32 -10.61 -4.80 -5.26
N THR A 33 -10.44 -3.56 -4.78
CA THR A 33 -9.14 -3.04 -4.34
C THR A 33 -8.63 -3.80 -3.13
N VAL A 34 -9.48 -4.01 -2.13
CA VAL A 34 -9.13 -4.77 -0.91
C VAL A 34 -8.82 -6.23 -1.25
N ALA A 35 -9.59 -6.88 -2.13
CA ALA A 35 -9.31 -8.24 -2.58
C ALA A 35 -7.93 -8.35 -3.26
N ARG A 36 -7.60 -7.42 -4.17
CA ARG A 36 -6.29 -7.38 -4.85
C ARG A 36 -5.14 -7.21 -3.86
N LEU A 37 -5.31 -6.35 -2.86
CA LEU A 37 -4.29 -6.14 -1.83
C LEU A 37 -4.12 -7.37 -0.94
N ARG A 38 -5.22 -8.08 -0.61
CA ARG A 38 -5.16 -9.36 0.11
C ARG A 38 -4.40 -10.42 -0.67
N ASP A 39 -4.67 -10.55 -1.96
CA ASP A 39 -3.95 -11.51 -2.83
C ASP A 39 -2.47 -11.15 -2.96
N LEU A 40 -2.16 -9.85 -3.05
CA LEU A 40 -0.78 -9.37 -3.08
C LEU A 40 -0.01 -9.79 -1.82
N VAL A 41 -0.51 -9.45 -0.62
CA VAL A 41 0.20 -9.79 0.63
C VAL A 41 0.25 -11.29 0.92
N ARG A 42 -0.72 -12.06 0.44
CA ARG A 42 -0.74 -13.53 0.56
C ARG A 42 0.15 -14.24 -0.46
N SER A 43 0.77 -13.50 -1.39
CA SER A 43 1.61 -14.09 -2.43
C SER A 43 2.84 -14.79 -1.80
N PRO A 44 3.14 -16.06 -2.16
CA PRO A 44 4.31 -16.79 -1.66
C PRO A 44 5.66 -16.04 -1.74
N PRO A 45 6.01 -15.33 -2.84
CA PRO A 45 7.25 -14.56 -2.89
C PRO A 45 7.30 -13.40 -1.89
N ILE A 46 6.16 -12.79 -1.56
CA ILE A 46 6.08 -11.69 -0.60
C ILE A 46 6.23 -12.22 0.83
N GLN A 47 5.55 -13.32 1.17
CA GLN A 47 5.69 -13.99 2.47
C GLN A 47 7.15 -14.46 2.70
N ALA A 48 7.77 -15.07 1.67
CA ALA A 48 9.18 -15.47 1.75
C ALA A 48 10.11 -14.26 1.91
N ALA A 49 9.85 -13.15 1.21
CA ALA A 49 10.65 -11.94 1.32
C ALA A 49 10.50 -11.26 2.69
N LEU A 50 9.31 -11.29 3.29
CA LEU A 50 9.03 -10.80 4.65
C LEU A 50 9.72 -11.63 5.73
N LEU A 51 9.91 -12.94 5.51
CA LEU A 51 10.64 -13.81 6.43
C LEU A 51 12.17 -13.62 6.35
N GLN A 52 12.67 -13.26 5.16
CA GLN A 52 14.12 -13.15 4.91
C GLN A 52 14.67 -11.73 5.04
N SER A 53 13.81 -10.70 5.05
CA SER A 53 14.26 -9.31 5.16
C SER A 53 14.34 -8.84 6.60
N SER A 54 15.39 -8.07 6.92
CA SER A 54 15.50 -7.35 8.19
C SER A 54 14.51 -6.17 8.26
N ASP A 55 14.28 -5.66 9.48
CA ASP A 55 13.37 -4.57 9.85
C ASP A 55 13.68 -3.24 9.12
N THR A 56 13.34 -3.21 7.84
CA THR A 56 13.36 -2.00 7.03
C THR A 56 11.97 -1.37 7.07
N PHE A 57 11.95 -0.06 6.89
CA PHE A 57 10.71 0.71 6.84
C PHE A 57 9.68 0.12 5.84
N LEU A 58 10.14 -0.40 4.70
CA LEU A 58 9.28 -1.03 3.69
C LEU A 58 8.68 -2.36 4.15
N VAL A 59 9.41 -3.15 4.95
CA VAL A 59 8.87 -4.37 5.59
C VAL A 59 7.76 -4.00 6.56
N PHE A 60 7.99 -2.96 7.37
CA PHE A 60 6.99 -2.48 8.33
C PHE A 60 5.71 -2.00 7.64
N ALA A 61 5.86 -1.21 6.58
CA ALA A 61 4.72 -0.77 5.78
C ALA A 61 3.94 -1.95 5.17
N LEU A 62 4.63 -2.95 4.64
CA LEU A 62 3.99 -4.13 4.05
C LEU A 62 3.27 -4.99 5.09
N ARG A 63 3.83 -5.11 6.31
CA ARG A 63 3.17 -5.75 7.45
C ARG A 63 1.95 -4.96 7.92
N ALA A 64 2.01 -3.64 7.93
CA ALA A 64 0.86 -2.79 8.27
C ALA A 64 -0.27 -2.96 7.24
N ILE A 65 0.06 -3.02 5.95
CA ILE A 65 -0.91 -3.34 4.88
C ILE A 65 -1.52 -4.72 5.12
N GLU A 66 -0.70 -5.74 5.37
CA GLU A 66 -1.15 -7.11 5.67
C GLU A 66 -2.13 -7.14 6.86
N LEU A 67 -1.82 -6.40 7.93
CA LEU A 67 -2.68 -6.29 9.11
C LEU A 67 -4.02 -5.62 8.79
N VAL A 68 -3.99 -4.48 8.09
CA VAL A 68 -5.18 -3.69 7.75
C VAL A 68 -6.11 -4.48 6.82
N VAL A 69 -5.58 -5.16 5.80
CA VAL A 69 -6.41 -5.94 4.88
C VAL A 69 -6.92 -7.25 5.49
N SER A 70 -6.21 -7.80 6.49
CA SER A 70 -6.63 -9.00 7.20
C SER A 70 -7.73 -8.76 8.22
N ASP A 71 -7.97 -7.49 8.60
CA ASP A 71 -9.05 -7.12 9.50
C ASP A 71 -10.42 -7.24 8.81
N GLN A 72 -11.06 -8.40 8.99
CA GLN A 72 -12.39 -8.71 8.43
C GLN A 72 -13.53 -8.02 9.20
N SER A 73 -13.24 -7.35 10.31
CA SER A 73 -14.26 -6.63 11.10
C SER A 73 -14.60 -5.25 10.52
N GLN A 74 -13.71 -4.71 9.68
CA GLN A 74 -13.86 -3.39 9.06
C GLN A 74 -14.52 -3.51 7.68
N SER A 75 -15.29 -2.50 7.28
CA SER A 75 -15.81 -2.39 5.91
C SER A 75 -14.67 -2.08 4.93
N ASP A 76 -14.81 -2.49 3.66
CA ASP A 76 -13.78 -2.25 2.65
C ASP A 76 -13.40 -0.77 2.54
N ARG A 77 -14.38 0.13 2.70
CA ARG A 77 -14.13 1.57 2.74
C ARG A 77 -13.29 2.03 3.93
N ALA A 78 -13.49 1.44 5.10
CA ALA A 78 -12.67 1.74 6.28
C ALA A 78 -11.25 1.17 6.14
N ILE A 79 -11.12 -0.01 5.52
CA ILE A 79 -9.84 -0.62 5.17
C ILE A 79 -9.08 0.30 4.20
N ILE A 80 -9.73 0.78 3.14
CA ILE A 80 -9.16 1.73 2.18
C ILE A 80 -8.69 3.02 2.87
N GLY A 81 -9.50 3.59 3.77
CA GLY A 81 -9.11 4.78 4.54
C GLY A 81 -7.83 4.56 5.36
N ARG A 82 -7.72 3.44 6.07
CA ARG A 82 -6.51 3.09 6.83
C ARG A 82 -5.30 2.80 5.95
N LEU A 83 -5.51 2.20 4.78
CA LEU A 83 -4.44 1.96 3.80
C LEU A 83 -3.88 3.26 3.26
N TRP A 84 -4.72 4.28 3.08
CA TRP A 84 -4.27 5.63 2.72
C TRP A 84 -3.37 6.22 3.80
N ASP A 85 -3.71 6.08 5.08
CA ASP A 85 -2.87 6.59 6.17
C ASP A 85 -1.47 5.92 6.19
N VAL A 86 -1.39 4.62 5.88
CA VAL A 86 -0.11 3.88 5.82
C VAL A 86 0.69 4.23 4.55
N LEU A 87 0.02 4.31 3.40
CA LEU A 87 0.69 4.46 2.09
C LEU A 87 0.95 5.92 1.69
N ASP A 88 0.27 6.89 2.28
CA ASP A 88 0.54 8.33 2.11
C ASP A 88 1.63 8.85 3.07
N GLU A 89 2.26 7.96 3.84
CA GLU A 89 3.36 8.36 4.73
C GLU A 89 4.53 8.92 3.91
N PRO A 90 4.97 10.18 4.16
CA PRO A 90 6.01 10.84 3.36
C PRO A 90 7.35 10.08 3.36
N HIS A 91 7.64 9.36 4.45
CA HIS A 91 8.84 8.55 4.59
C HIS A 91 8.81 7.31 3.69
N LEU A 92 7.62 6.81 3.34
CA LEU A 92 7.46 5.69 2.43
C LEU A 92 7.89 6.07 1.01
N ASN A 93 7.49 7.26 0.55
CA ASN A 93 7.93 7.79 -0.74
C ASN A 93 9.46 8.03 -0.77
N GLN A 94 10.04 8.50 0.34
CA GLN A 94 11.50 8.63 0.46
C GLN A 94 12.21 7.27 0.43
N ALA A 95 11.69 6.27 1.14
CA ALA A 95 12.24 4.92 1.18
C ALA A 95 12.15 4.19 -0.18
N LEU A 96 11.15 4.53 -0.99
CA LEU A 96 11.00 4.05 -2.36
C LEU A 96 11.83 4.87 -3.39
N GLY A 97 12.59 5.88 -2.94
CA GLY A 97 13.35 6.77 -3.83
C GLY A 97 12.48 7.65 -4.74
N ILE A 98 11.20 7.82 -4.40
CA ILE A 98 10.26 8.67 -5.14
C ILE A 98 10.51 10.12 -4.71
N PRO A 99 10.84 11.04 -5.64
CA PRO A 99 11.07 12.43 -5.30
C PRO A 99 9.79 13.05 -4.70
N GLN A 100 9.93 13.75 -3.56
CA GLN A 100 8.82 14.38 -2.83
C GLN A 100 7.95 15.31 -3.71
N ASN A 101 8.50 15.81 -4.82
CA ASN A 101 7.81 16.67 -5.79
C ASN A 101 6.76 15.97 -6.67
N SER A 102 6.70 14.63 -6.69
CA SER A 102 5.63 13.93 -7.41
C SER A 102 4.23 14.18 -6.83
N ARG A 103 4.15 14.69 -5.59
CA ARG A 103 2.89 15.20 -4.99
C ARG A 103 2.28 16.36 -5.79
N ILE A 104 3.09 17.18 -6.46
CA ILE A 104 2.59 18.35 -7.21
C ILE A 104 1.89 17.93 -8.52
N SER A 105 2.24 16.78 -9.09
CA SER A 105 1.60 16.33 -10.34
C SER A 105 0.21 15.70 -10.12
N PHE A 106 -0.16 15.35 -8.87
CA PHE A 106 -1.41 14.63 -8.57
C PHE A 106 -2.28 15.29 -7.48
N GLY A 107 -1.87 16.46 -6.98
CA GLY A 107 -2.67 17.29 -6.10
C GLY A 107 -2.77 16.80 -4.65
N PRO A 108 -3.02 17.70 -3.68
CA PRO A 108 -3.32 17.30 -2.31
C PRO A 108 -4.69 16.61 -2.26
N TYR A 109 -4.77 15.43 -1.64
CA TYR A 109 -6.05 14.85 -1.27
C TYR A 109 -6.77 15.80 -0.30
N PRO A 110 -8.06 16.11 -0.53
CA PRO A 110 -8.82 16.86 0.45
C PRO A 110 -8.95 16.00 1.71
N ARG A 111 -8.38 16.48 2.84
CA ARG A 111 -8.71 15.96 4.17
C ARG A 111 -10.23 16.03 4.32
N ARG A 112 -10.91 14.87 4.27
CA ARG A 112 -12.33 14.79 4.56
C ARG A 112 -12.48 14.87 6.09
N ARG A 113 -12.90 16.05 6.55
CA ARG A 113 -13.50 16.25 7.88
C ARG A 113 -14.75 15.40 8.03
#